data_AF-A0A2E0Z8X9-F1
#
_entry.id   AF-A0A2E0Z8X9-F1
#
_cell.length_a   1.000
_cell.length_b   1.000
_cell.length_c   1.000
_cell.angle_alpha   90.00
_cell.angle_beta   90.00
_cell.angle_gamma   90.00
#
_symmetry.space_group_name_H-M   'P 1'
#
loop_
_entity.id
_entity.type
_entity.pdbx_description
1 polymer ?
#
loop_
_entity_poly.entity_id
_entity_poly.type
_entity_poly.pdbx_seq_one_letter_code
_entity_poly.pdbx_strand_id
1 'polypeptide(L)'
;MKISVLSSRSILLCFLLLLILIWNKDSVSRNIANIFLNSALGKPAIEITERQKFLTRFLKYQNVDLTKVSDTPHQAKPTQALFIGEHYRLQGNLQLAARWYKQVIEADLPFDWVLPIGSGWYKNLESDGDLTLFDFSNINNWVLTSAEERPENIVFKSENSIAELSYDNNYAKRDMLAYSSFLKLQDNILPYYEILSFRVKVDENSFFTVETVVDGERQRRLHYYEGSGDWETFSFNLSGNSLDEIKLIISEPDDLNVAQTYTVYFDWIKLEMIQD
;
A
#
# COMPACT_ATOMS: atom_id res chain seq x y z
N MET A 1 50.37 -10.58 41.69
CA MET A 1 49.56 -10.38 40.47
C MET A 1 49.63 -11.68 39.67
N LYS A 2 48.57 -12.51 39.72
CA LYS A 2 48.50 -13.79 38.99
C LYS A 2 47.88 -13.54 37.61
N ILE A 3 48.66 -13.68 36.55
CA ILE A 3 48.15 -13.67 35.18
C ILE A 3 47.58 -15.06 34.92
N SER A 4 46.25 -15.16 34.77
CA SER A 4 45.61 -16.42 34.39
C SER A 4 45.93 -16.73 32.93
N VAL A 5 46.59 -17.86 32.70
CA VAL A 5 46.83 -18.41 31.37
C VAL A 5 45.48 -18.85 30.80
N LEU A 6 44.96 -18.11 29.83
CA LEU A 6 43.81 -18.55 29.03
C LEU A 6 44.16 -19.89 28.38
N SER A 7 43.29 -20.89 28.57
CA SER A 7 43.48 -22.22 27.98
C SER A 7 43.60 -22.11 26.46
N SER A 8 44.45 -22.93 25.85
CA SER A 8 44.67 -22.97 24.40
C SER A 8 43.37 -23.16 23.60
N ARG A 9 42.35 -23.79 24.20
CA ARG A 9 41.00 -23.94 23.62
C ARG A 9 40.23 -22.63 23.57
N SER A 10 40.39 -21.75 24.55
CA SER A 10 39.76 -20.42 24.57
C SER A 10 40.37 -19.49 23.51
N ILE A 11 41.69 -19.58 23.30
CA ILE A 11 42.38 -18.82 22.26
C ILE A 11 41.95 -19.28 20.87
N LEU A 12 41.83 -20.60 20.65
CA LEU A 12 41.37 -21.15 19.38
C LEU A 12 39.92 -20.77 19.06
N LEU A 13 39.02 -20.78 20.05
CA LEU A 13 37.62 -20.37 19.88
C LEU A 13 37.51 -18.87 19.54
N CYS A 14 38.28 -18.01 20.20
CA CYS A 14 38.34 -16.60 19.87
C CYS A 14 38.90 -16.37 18.47
N PHE A 15 39.92 -17.14 18.05
CA PHE A 15 40.49 -17.04 16.70
C PHE A 15 39.52 -17.55 15.63
N LEU A 16 38.73 -18.59 15.91
CA LEU A 16 37.69 -19.09 15.00
C LEU A 16 36.54 -18.10 14.87
N LEU A 17 36.11 -17.47 15.98
CA LEU A 17 35.11 -16.40 15.95
C LEU A 17 35.62 -15.16 15.20
N LEU A 18 36.89 -14.80 15.40
CA LEU A 18 37.54 -13.71 14.67
C LEU A 18 37.63 -14.05 13.17
N LEU A 19 37.97 -15.29 12.81
CA LEU A 19 37.99 -15.76 11.43
C LEU A 19 36.58 -15.81 10.83
N ILE A 20 35.54 -16.22 11.56
CA ILE A 20 34.15 -16.16 11.09
C ILE A 20 33.72 -14.70 10.86
N LEU A 21 34.10 -13.78 11.75
CA LEU A 21 33.84 -12.34 11.60
C LEU A 21 34.63 -11.70 10.44
N ILE A 22 35.87 -12.13 10.21
CA ILE A 22 36.74 -11.66 9.12
C ILE A 22 36.31 -12.26 7.77
N TRP A 23 35.96 -13.54 7.74
CA TRP A 23 35.57 -14.27 6.52
C TRP A 23 34.17 -13.89 6.06
N ASN A 24 33.35 -13.35 6.97
CA ASN A 24 32.03 -12.82 6.66
C ASN A 24 31.98 -11.29 6.74
N LYS A 25 33.13 -10.60 6.67
CA LYS A 25 33.22 -9.14 6.81
C LYS A 25 32.31 -8.40 5.84
N ASP A 26 32.13 -8.91 4.63
CA ASP A 26 31.20 -8.35 3.64
C ASP A 26 29.73 -8.62 4.00
N SER A 27 29.41 -9.76 4.60
CA SER A 27 28.04 -10.05 5.07
C SER A 27 27.71 -9.22 6.32
N VAL A 28 28.64 -9.12 7.27
CA VAL A 28 28.50 -8.30 8.48
C VAL A 28 28.41 -6.82 8.12
N SER A 29 29.25 -6.32 7.21
CA SER A 29 29.18 -4.92 6.75
C SER A 29 27.89 -4.63 5.97
N ARG A 30 27.41 -5.59 5.16
CA ARG A 30 26.09 -5.49 4.49
C ARG A 30 24.95 -5.49 5.50
N ASN A 31 24.97 -6.36 6.50
CA ASN A 31 23.96 -6.43 7.55
C ASN A 31 23.96 -5.15 8.40
N ILE A 32 25.13 -4.62 8.75
CA ILE A 32 25.25 -3.34 9.47
C ILE A 32 24.74 -2.19 8.60
N ALA A 33 25.12 -2.11 7.31
CA ALA A 33 24.63 -1.10 6.40
C ALA A 33 23.10 -1.17 6.22
N ASN A 34 22.54 -2.38 6.15
CA ASN A 34 21.09 -2.61 6.13
C ASN A 34 20.42 -2.16 7.44
N ILE A 35 21.00 -2.46 8.60
CA ILE A 35 20.49 -2.01 9.91
C ILE A 35 20.51 -0.49 10.01
N PHE A 36 21.59 0.17 9.57
CA PHE A 36 21.68 1.63 9.57
C PHE A 36 20.68 2.27 8.60
N LEU A 37 20.51 1.70 7.41
CA LEU A 37 19.52 2.16 6.44
C LEU A 37 18.09 1.94 6.95
N ASN A 38 17.80 0.82 7.60
CA ASN A 38 16.51 0.55 8.24
C ASN A 38 16.20 1.54 9.36
N SER A 39 17.20 1.85 10.19
CA SER A 39 17.10 2.86 11.25
C SER A 39 16.93 4.27 10.67
N ALA A 40 17.50 4.55 9.50
CA ALA A 40 17.36 5.84 8.82
C ALA A 40 16.03 5.99 8.04
N LEU A 41 15.54 4.93 7.41
CA LEU A 41 14.29 4.94 6.65
C LEU A 41 13.06 4.82 7.55
N GLY A 42 13.16 4.10 8.67
CA GLY A 42 12.08 3.90 9.63
C GLY A 42 11.88 5.04 10.63
N LYS A 43 12.76 6.06 10.66
CA LYS A 43 12.55 7.23 11.52
C LYS A 43 11.55 8.19 10.87
N PRO A 44 10.40 8.47 11.53
CA PRO A 44 9.37 9.36 10.98
C PRO A 44 9.85 10.81 10.77
N ALA A 45 10.98 11.20 11.36
CA ALA A 45 11.48 12.57 11.36
C ALA A 45 12.70 12.86 10.47
N ILE A 46 13.12 11.92 9.59
CA ILE A 46 14.23 12.20 8.65
C ILE A 46 13.66 12.82 7.38
N GLU A 47 14.12 14.03 7.05
CA GLU A 47 13.76 14.73 5.81
C GLU A 47 14.00 13.85 4.58
N ILE A 48 13.11 13.95 3.58
CA ILE A 48 13.20 13.21 2.31
C ILE A 48 14.62 13.32 1.70
N THR A 49 15.18 14.53 1.73
CA THR A 49 16.53 14.84 1.23
C THR A 49 17.64 14.04 1.95
N GLU A 50 17.51 13.81 3.27
CA GLU A 50 18.46 13.00 4.02
C GLU A 50 18.30 11.52 3.68
N ARG A 51 17.05 11.01 3.58
CA ARG A 51 16.78 9.63 3.14
C ARG A 51 17.39 9.35 1.77
N GLN A 52 17.20 10.26 0.81
CA GLN A 52 17.80 10.18 -0.53
C GLN A 52 19.33 10.12 -0.47
N LYS A 53 19.98 10.96 0.36
CA LYS A 53 21.45 10.94 0.54
C LYS A 53 21.93 9.61 1.11
N PHE A 54 21.25 9.06 2.11
CA PHE A 54 21.60 7.75 2.68
C PHE A 54 21.45 6.63 1.67
N LEU A 55 20.33 6.59 0.95
CA LEU A 55 20.07 5.58 -0.06
C LEU A 55 21.08 5.63 -1.21
N THR A 56 21.42 6.84 -1.68
CA THR A 56 22.45 7.04 -2.71
C THR A 56 23.81 6.52 -2.25
N ARG A 57 24.21 6.79 -1.00
CA ARG A 57 25.46 6.27 -0.43
C ARG A 57 25.44 4.75 -0.31
N PHE A 58 24.32 4.18 0.08
CA PHE A 58 24.15 2.73 0.20
C PHE A 58 24.25 2.03 -1.17
N LEU A 59 23.56 2.55 -2.19
CA LEU A 59 23.63 2.03 -3.55
C LEU A 59 25.06 2.08 -4.10
N LYS A 60 25.77 3.20 -3.88
CA LYS A 60 27.19 3.32 -4.22
C LYS A 60 28.04 2.27 -3.51
N TYR A 61 27.77 1.98 -2.24
CA TYR A 61 28.45 0.92 -1.48
C TYR A 61 28.16 -0.48 -2.05
N GLN A 62 26.96 -0.72 -2.60
CA GLN A 62 26.62 -1.95 -3.33
C GLN A 62 27.19 -1.99 -4.76
N ASN A 63 28.09 -1.07 -5.12
CA ASN A 63 28.62 -0.86 -6.47
C ASN A 63 27.53 -0.63 -7.53
N VAL A 64 26.41 -0.03 -7.13
CA VAL A 64 25.37 0.43 -8.04
C VAL A 64 25.66 1.88 -8.41
N ASP A 65 26.01 2.10 -9.68
CA ASP A 65 26.18 3.44 -10.25
C ASP A 65 24.85 3.89 -10.85
N LEU A 66 24.09 4.68 -10.11
CA LEU A 66 22.77 5.20 -10.52
C LEU A 66 22.80 5.93 -11.86
N THR A 67 23.94 6.47 -12.30
CA THR A 67 24.06 7.12 -13.62
C THR A 67 24.14 6.13 -14.78
N LYS A 68 24.42 4.87 -14.49
CA LYS A 68 24.52 3.75 -15.45
C LYS A 68 23.41 2.73 -15.27
N VAL A 69 22.56 2.90 -14.26
CA VAL A 69 21.36 2.09 -14.08
C VAL A 69 20.43 2.44 -15.23
N SER A 70 20.40 1.56 -16.24
CA SER A 70 19.45 1.69 -17.34
C SER A 70 18.02 1.53 -16.83
N ASP A 71 17.06 2.09 -17.56
CA ASP A 71 15.62 1.89 -17.31
C ASP A 71 15.20 0.42 -17.42
N THR A 72 16.06 -0.46 -17.97
CA THR A 72 15.90 -1.90 -18.01
C THR A 72 16.46 -2.58 -16.75
N PRO A 73 15.63 -3.22 -15.93
CA PRO A 73 16.07 -3.63 -14.61
C PRO A 73 16.82 -4.98 -14.57
N HIS A 74 17.02 -5.67 -15.70
CA HIS A 74 17.47 -7.07 -15.80
C HIS A 74 18.85 -7.44 -15.20
N GLN A 75 19.65 -6.49 -14.73
CA GLN A 75 21.00 -6.75 -14.22
C GLN A 75 21.16 -6.58 -12.71
N ALA A 76 20.14 -6.09 -12.00
CA ALA A 76 20.26 -5.87 -10.56
C ALA A 76 19.87 -7.12 -9.77
N LYS A 77 20.55 -7.34 -8.63
CA LYS A 77 20.06 -8.28 -7.62
C LYS A 77 18.73 -7.76 -7.06
N PRO A 78 17.81 -8.62 -6.62
CA PRO A 78 16.52 -8.18 -6.08
C PRO A 78 16.63 -7.15 -4.94
N THR A 79 17.63 -7.26 -4.07
CA THR A 79 17.88 -6.22 -3.05
C THR A 79 18.33 -4.90 -3.65
N GLN A 80 19.18 -4.90 -4.68
CA GLN A 80 19.56 -3.69 -5.41
C GLN A 80 18.34 -3.09 -6.11
N ALA A 81 17.52 -3.91 -6.77
CA ALA A 81 16.28 -3.48 -7.41
C ALA A 81 15.33 -2.77 -6.42
N LEU A 82 15.15 -3.32 -5.22
CA LEU A 82 14.35 -2.68 -4.17
C LEU A 82 14.86 -1.27 -3.82
N PHE A 83 16.16 -1.12 -3.60
CA PHE A 83 16.75 0.17 -3.24
C PHE A 83 16.80 1.16 -4.39
N ILE A 84 16.95 0.69 -5.63
CA ILE A 84 16.84 1.53 -6.82
C ILE A 84 15.39 2.01 -6.97
N GLY A 85 14.40 1.13 -6.77
CA GLY A 85 12.98 1.50 -6.77
C GLY A 85 12.67 2.57 -5.73
N GLU A 86 13.16 2.40 -4.50
CA GLU A 86 13.00 3.41 -3.44
C GLU A 86 13.69 4.74 -3.76
N HIS A 87 14.79 4.71 -4.52
CA HIS A 87 15.49 5.92 -4.96
C HIS A 87 14.63 6.72 -5.92
N TYR A 88 14.08 6.06 -6.94
CA TYR A 88 13.17 6.69 -7.89
C TYR A 88 11.88 7.16 -7.22
N ARG A 89 11.34 6.39 -6.28
CA ARG A 89 10.15 6.78 -5.51
C ARG A 89 10.38 8.07 -4.73
N LEU A 90 11.50 8.16 -4.01
CA LEU A 90 11.84 9.37 -3.26
C LEU A 90 12.06 10.60 -4.15
N GLN A 91 12.28 10.41 -5.45
CA GLN A 91 12.38 11.47 -6.46
C GLN A 91 11.04 11.78 -7.15
N GLY A 92 9.97 11.05 -6.82
CA GLY A 92 8.66 11.15 -7.46
C GLY A 92 8.52 10.40 -8.78
N ASN A 93 9.54 9.66 -9.22
CA ASN A 93 9.46 8.86 -10.45
C ASN A 93 8.86 7.47 -10.14
N LEU A 94 7.55 7.41 -9.92
CA LEU A 94 6.90 6.17 -9.49
C LEU A 94 6.81 5.11 -10.59
N GLN A 95 6.76 5.50 -11.87
CA GLN A 95 6.81 4.55 -13.00
C GLN A 95 8.10 3.73 -13.00
N LEU A 96 9.26 4.39 -12.90
CA LEU A 96 10.53 3.66 -12.79
C LEU A 96 10.57 2.88 -11.48
N ALA A 97 10.10 3.46 -10.37
CA ALA A 97 10.03 2.74 -9.10
C ALA A 97 9.24 1.42 -9.22
N ALA A 98 8.07 1.44 -9.86
CA ALA A 98 7.22 0.28 -10.09
C ALA A 98 7.91 -0.81 -10.91
N ARG A 99 8.59 -0.43 -12.00
CA ARG A 99 9.37 -1.40 -12.81
C ARG A 99 10.43 -2.10 -11.99
N TRP A 100 11.11 -1.38 -11.10
CA TRP A 100 12.12 -1.95 -10.21
C TRP A 100 11.50 -2.83 -9.12
N TYR A 101 10.40 -2.41 -8.50
CA TYR A 101 9.71 -3.22 -7.50
C TYR A 101 9.11 -4.50 -8.08
N LYS A 102 8.61 -4.48 -9.31
CA LYS A 102 8.09 -5.67 -10.00
C LYS A 102 9.10 -6.81 -10.04
N GLN A 103 10.37 -6.51 -10.29
CA GLN A 103 11.43 -7.54 -10.24
C GLN A 103 11.63 -8.15 -8.86
N VAL A 104 11.47 -7.34 -7.81
CA VAL A 104 11.60 -7.82 -6.42
C VAL A 104 10.47 -8.81 -6.11
N ILE A 105 9.26 -8.51 -6.58
CA ILE A 105 8.07 -9.35 -6.43
C ILE A 105 8.25 -10.65 -7.22
N GLU A 106 8.65 -10.56 -8.49
CA GLU A 106 8.89 -11.73 -9.37
C GLU A 106 10.01 -12.64 -8.86
N ALA A 107 10.99 -12.10 -8.11
CA ALA A 107 12.08 -12.88 -7.53
C ALA A 107 11.69 -13.65 -6.25
N ASP A 108 10.46 -13.49 -5.75
CA ASP A 108 9.89 -14.19 -4.58
C ASP A 108 10.85 -14.25 -3.37
N LEU A 109 11.44 -13.11 -3.01
CA LEU A 109 12.40 -13.06 -1.92
C LEU A 109 11.74 -13.36 -0.56
N PRO A 110 12.35 -14.20 0.30
CA PRO A 110 11.85 -14.42 1.66
C PRO A 110 11.83 -13.10 2.45
N PHE A 111 10.66 -12.84 3.04
CA PHE A 111 10.20 -11.55 3.54
C PHE A 111 11.09 -10.95 4.66
N ASP A 112 11.87 -11.77 5.36
CA ASP A 112 12.68 -11.36 6.52
C ASP A 112 13.80 -10.37 6.18
N TRP A 113 14.11 -10.17 4.89
CA TRP A 113 15.18 -9.27 4.42
C TRP A 113 14.64 -7.95 3.84
N VAL A 114 13.31 -7.84 3.65
CA VAL A 114 12.66 -6.67 3.06
C VAL A 114 12.16 -5.76 4.17
N LEU A 115 13.10 -4.97 4.72
CA LEU A 115 13.03 -3.61 5.29
C LEU A 115 11.72 -3.12 5.99
N PRO A 116 11.81 -2.20 6.96
CA PRO A 116 10.69 -1.36 7.40
C PRO A 116 10.32 -0.29 6.35
N ILE A 117 10.22 -0.67 5.06
CA ILE A 117 9.39 0.06 4.07
C ILE A 117 7.90 -0.21 4.37
N GLY A 118 7.60 -0.98 5.42
CA GLY A 118 6.60 -0.65 6.44
C GLY A 118 5.16 -1.04 6.13
N SER A 119 4.72 -0.99 4.87
CA SER A 119 3.31 -1.28 4.55
C SER A 119 3.11 -2.24 3.37
N GLY A 120 4.17 -2.75 2.74
CA GLY A 120 4.03 -3.67 1.60
C GLY A 120 3.30 -3.07 0.39
N TRP A 121 3.00 -1.77 0.42
CA TRP A 121 2.21 -1.04 -0.56
C TRP A 121 2.78 -1.13 -1.98
N TYR A 122 4.11 -1.24 -2.12
CA TYR A 122 4.77 -1.40 -3.41
C TYR A 122 4.33 -2.66 -4.17
N LYS A 123 3.77 -3.66 -3.47
CA LYS A 123 3.20 -4.87 -4.10
C LYS A 123 1.95 -4.57 -4.92
N ASN A 124 1.30 -3.46 -4.61
CA ASN A 124 0.08 -3.03 -5.28
C ASN A 124 0.37 -1.92 -6.31
N LEU A 125 1.63 -1.58 -6.53
CA LEU A 125 2.03 -0.61 -7.54
C LEU A 125 2.04 -1.29 -8.91
N GLU A 126 1.22 -0.77 -9.82
CA GLU A 126 1.06 -1.25 -11.18
C GLU A 126 2.17 -0.74 -12.09
N SER A 127 2.31 -1.33 -13.28
CA SER A 127 3.44 -1.02 -14.17
C SER A 127 3.43 0.40 -14.75
N ASP A 128 2.27 1.05 -14.77
CA ASP A 128 2.04 2.44 -15.14
C ASP A 128 2.27 3.41 -13.96
N GLY A 129 2.49 2.89 -12.76
CA GLY A 129 2.72 3.65 -11.54
C GLY A 129 1.47 3.86 -10.70
N ASP A 130 0.29 3.37 -11.13
CA ASP A 130 -0.93 3.46 -10.34
C ASP A 130 -0.86 2.53 -9.13
N LEU A 131 -1.53 2.91 -8.04
CA LEU A 131 -1.52 2.15 -6.80
C LEU A 131 -2.90 1.54 -6.53
N THR A 132 -3.00 0.22 -6.62
CA THR A 132 -4.19 -0.52 -6.21
C THR A 132 -4.32 -0.50 -4.69
N LEU A 133 -5.29 0.24 -4.18
CA LEU A 133 -5.61 0.27 -2.76
C LEU A 133 -6.34 -1.03 -2.35
N PHE A 134 -7.27 -1.46 -3.19
CA PHE A 134 -8.08 -2.65 -2.95
C PHE A 134 -8.31 -3.39 -4.27
N ASP A 135 -7.96 -4.68 -4.31
CA ASP A 135 -8.32 -5.65 -5.35
C ASP A 135 -9.45 -6.59 -4.91
N PHE A 136 -10.02 -6.31 -3.73
CA PHE A 136 -11.03 -7.10 -3.04
C PHE A 136 -10.78 -8.61 -2.92
N SER A 137 -9.55 -9.09 -3.11
CA SER A 137 -9.19 -10.49 -2.80
C SER A 137 -9.36 -10.82 -1.31
N ASN A 138 -9.34 -9.78 -0.46
CA ASN A 138 -9.61 -9.84 0.97
C ASN A 138 -10.33 -8.58 1.45
N ILE A 139 -11.45 -8.77 2.16
CA ILE A 139 -12.29 -7.68 2.68
C ILE A 139 -12.16 -7.45 4.19
N ASN A 140 -11.25 -8.14 4.89
CA ASN A 140 -11.14 -8.07 6.35
C ASN A 140 -10.70 -6.69 6.88
N ASN A 141 -10.20 -5.81 6.02
CA ASN A 141 -9.79 -4.45 6.37
C ASN A 141 -10.94 -3.43 6.30
N TRP A 142 -12.16 -3.90 6.09
CA TRP A 142 -13.35 -3.07 6.05
C TRP A 142 -14.21 -3.30 7.28
N VAL A 143 -14.70 -2.21 7.85
CA VAL A 143 -15.47 -2.21 9.09
C VAL A 143 -16.87 -1.69 8.80
N LEU A 144 -17.88 -2.43 9.29
CA LEU A 144 -19.26 -1.96 9.26
C LEU A 144 -19.40 -0.70 10.13
N THR A 145 -19.89 0.38 9.54
CA THR A 145 -20.00 1.72 10.17
C THR A 145 -21.38 2.36 10.01
N SER A 146 -22.40 1.58 9.64
CA SER A 146 -23.78 2.07 9.59
C SER A 146 -24.28 2.50 10.98
N ALA A 147 -25.20 3.47 11.00
CA ALA A 147 -25.86 3.91 12.22
C ALA A 147 -26.76 2.82 12.84
N GLU A 148 -27.31 3.10 14.02
CA GLU A 148 -27.96 2.16 14.96
C GLU A 148 -29.07 1.29 14.34
N GLU A 149 -29.65 1.73 13.23
CA GLU A 149 -30.68 1.00 12.50
C GLU A 149 -30.06 0.25 11.32
N ARG A 150 -29.89 -1.06 11.49
CA ARG A 150 -29.32 -1.93 10.47
C ARG A 150 -30.42 -2.47 9.55
N PRO A 151 -30.19 -2.50 8.24
CA PRO A 151 -31.08 -3.23 7.33
C PRO A 151 -31.01 -4.74 7.60
N GLU A 152 -31.96 -5.46 7.03
CA GLU A 152 -32.01 -6.92 7.13
C GLU A 152 -31.09 -7.57 6.10
N ASN A 153 -30.67 -8.81 6.38
CA ASN A 153 -29.91 -9.65 5.45
C ASN A 153 -28.66 -9.00 4.83
N ILE A 154 -27.90 -8.25 5.63
CA ILE A 154 -26.66 -7.60 5.21
C ILE A 154 -25.65 -8.64 4.70
N VAL A 155 -25.14 -8.40 3.49
CA VAL A 155 -24.05 -9.16 2.89
C VAL A 155 -22.89 -8.23 2.60
N PHE A 156 -21.70 -8.61 3.07
CA PHE A 156 -20.46 -8.10 2.53
C PHE A 156 -19.46 -9.24 2.38
N LYS A 157 -19.25 -9.67 1.14
CA LYS A 157 -18.45 -10.86 0.79
C LYS A 157 -17.58 -10.57 -0.42
N SER A 158 -16.55 -11.38 -0.61
CA SER A 158 -15.73 -11.35 -1.82
C SER A 158 -15.73 -12.72 -2.50
N GLU A 159 -15.90 -12.72 -3.82
CA GLU A 159 -15.80 -13.90 -4.67
C GLU A 159 -15.05 -13.52 -5.94
N ASN A 160 -14.00 -14.28 -6.28
CA ASN A 160 -13.15 -14.02 -7.45
C ASN A 160 -12.62 -12.57 -7.52
N SER A 161 -12.21 -12.02 -6.38
CA SER A 161 -11.74 -10.63 -6.26
C SER A 161 -12.80 -9.57 -6.59
N ILE A 162 -14.09 -9.93 -6.61
CA ILE A 162 -15.19 -8.98 -6.66
C ILE A 162 -15.86 -8.95 -5.29
N ALA A 163 -15.90 -7.77 -4.67
CA ALA A 163 -16.69 -7.58 -3.46
C ALA A 163 -18.15 -7.28 -3.79
N GLU A 164 -19.07 -7.95 -3.11
CA GLU A 164 -20.50 -7.68 -3.14
C GLU A 164 -20.90 -7.08 -1.79
N LEU A 165 -21.55 -5.93 -1.84
CA LEU A 165 -22.20 -5.28 -0.71
C LEU A 165 -23.70 -5.19 -1.01
N SER A 166 -24.53 -5.78 -0.14
CA SER A 166 -25.98 -5.76 -0.32
C SER A 166 -26.77 -5.83 0.99
N TYR A 167 -28.04 -5.44 0.92
CA TYR A 167 -29.00 -5.60 2.01
C TYR A 167 -30.44 -5.68 1.48
N ASP A 168 -31.34 -6.27 2.27
CA ASP A 168 -32.77 -6.28 1.99
C ASP A 168 -33.45 -5.06 2.60
N ASN A 169 -34.24 -4.38 1.79
CA ASN A 169 -34.88 -3.13 2.16
C ASN A 169 -36.01 -3.32 3.16
N ASN A 170 -36.04 -2.49 4.20
CA ASN A 170 -37.17 -2.38 5.10
C ASN A 170 -38.10 -1.23 4.68
N TYR A 171 -39.14 -1.53 3.91
CA TYR A 171 -40.11 -0.52 3.44
C TYR A 171 -40.81 0.31 4.53
N ALA A 172 -40.68 -0.03 5.82
CA ALA A 172 -41.23 0.78 6.91
C ALA A 172 -40.33 1.96 7.31
N LYS A 173 -39.08 2.02 6.83
CA LYS A 173 -38.10 3.03 7.23
C LYS A 173 -36.98 3.17 6.20
N ARG A 174 -36.22 4.26 6.31
CA ARG A 174 -35.05 4.47 5.47
C ARG A 174 -33.85 3.67 5.98
N ASP A 175 -33.32 2.80 5.14
CA ASP A 175 -32.13 2.01 5.45
C ASP A 175 -30.85 2.59 4.85
N MET A 176 -29.74 2.34 5.53
CA MET A 176 -28.40 2.68 5.06
C MET A 176 -27.40 1.63 5.54
N LEU A 177 -26.62 1.10 4.60
CA LEU A 177 -25.48 0.25 4.86
C LEU A 177 -24.18 0.97 4.51
N ALA A 178 -23.21 0.95 5.41
CA ALA A 178 -21.93 1.62 5.19
C ALA A 178 -20.74 0.80 5.70
N TYR A 179 -19.71 0.65 4.88
CA TYR A 179 -18.43 0.05 5.25
C TYR A 179 -17.31 1.06 5.06
N SER A 180 -16.41 1.13 6.04
CA SER A 180 -15.25 2.02 6.01
C SER A 180 -13.96 1.21 6.04
N SER A 181 -12.99 1.59 5.23
CA SER A 181 -11.61 1.14 5.38
C SER A 181 -10.74 2.30 5.83
N PHE A 182 -10.04 2.10 6.94
CA PHE A 182 -9.09 3.06 7.50
C PHE A 182 -7.71 2.77 6.94
N LEU A 183 -7.22 3.68 6.12
CA LEU A 183 -5.98 3.53 5.41
C LEU A 183 -4.80 3.93 6.30
N LYS A 184 -3.75 3.12 6.27
CA LYS A 184 -2.44 3.44 6.87
C LYS A 184 -1.44 3.69 5.75
N LEU A 185 -1.82 4.53 4.79
CA LEU A 185 -0.87 5.02 3.79
C LEU A 185 0.16 5.90 4.49
N GLN A 186 1.39 5.91 4.00
CA GLN A 186 2.41 6.82 4.56
C GLN A 186 1.99 8.27 4.30
N ASP A 187 2.31 9.15 5.25
CA ASP A 187 2.16 10.59 5.08
C ASP A 187 2.80 11.06 3.77
N ASN A 188 2.13 11.96 3.05
CA ASN A 188 2.57 12.54 1.76
C ASN A 188 2.57 11.57 0.58
N ILE A 189 1.60 10.66 0.50
CA ILE A 189 1.40 9.86 -0.72
C ILE A 189 0.64 10.63 -1.80
N LEU A 190 -0.35 11.45 -1.42
CA LEU A 190 -1.23 12.15 -2.36
C LEU A 190 -0.53 13.19 -3.27
N PRO A 191 0.61 13.81 -2.92
CA PRO A 191 1.35 14.63 -3.88
C PRO A 191 1.80 13.91 -5.16
N TYR A 192 1.74 12.57 -5.19
CA TYR A 192 2.08 11.78 -6.37
C TYR A 192 0.85 11.18 -7.08
N TYR A 193 -0.34 11.26 -6.47
CA TYR A 193 -1.57 10.67 -7.00
C TYR A 193 -2.71 11.68 -6.90
N GLU A 194 -3.25 12.09 -8.04
CA GLU A 194 -4.30 13.10 -8.12
C GLU A 194 -5.71 12.52 -8.21
N ILE A 195 -5.85 11.25 -8.60
CA ILE A 195 -7.17 10.67 -8.90
C ILE A 195 -7.38 9.43 -8.04
N LEU A 196 -8.53 9.38 -7.36
CA LEU A 196 -9.06 8.16 -6.75
C LEU A 196 -10.12 7.58 -7.68
N SER A 197 -9.86 6.37 -8.16
CA SER A 197 -10.76 5.68 -9.08
C SER A 197 -11.33 4.41 -8.48
N PHE A 198 -12.57 4.13 -8.83
CA PHE A 198 -13.31 2.95 -8.42
C PHE A 198 -13.88 2.28 -9.66
N ARG A 199 -13.77 0.96 -9.76
CA ARG A 199 -14.54 0.18 -10.73
C ARG A 199 -15.68 -0.53 -10.02
N VAL A 200 -16.89 -0.11 -10.34
CA VAL A 200 -18.10 -0.42 -9.58
C VAL A 200 -19.21 -0.83 -10.53
N LYS A 201 -20.01 -1.83 -10.14
CA LYS A 201 -21.30 -2.11 -10.76
C LYS A 201 -22.38 -1.91 -9.71
N VAL A 202 -23.31 -1.00 -9.97
CA VAL A 202 -24.46 -0.73 -9.12
C VAL A 202 -25.68 -1.32 -9.83
N ASP A 203 -26.41 -2.22 -9.18
CA ASP A 203 -27.60 -2.82 -9.80
C ASP A 203 -28.68 -1.76 -10.04
N GLU A 204 -29.54 -1.98 -11.03
CA GLU A 204 -30.65 -1.07 -11.33
C GLU A 204 -31.51 -0.80 -10.08
N ASN A 205 -31.93 0.45 -9.90
CA ASN A 205 -32.65 0.94 -8.72
C ASN A 205 -31.86 0.84 -7.40
N SER A 206 -30.57 0.51 -7.43
CA SER A 206 -29.68 0.64 -6.28
C SER A 206 -28.97 1.99 -6.28
N PHE A 207 -28.64 2.50 -5.09
CA PHE A 207 -28.05 3.82 -4.94
C PHE A 207 -26.74 3.76 -4.16
N PHE A 208 -25.69 4.31 -4.76
CA PHE A 208 -24.33 4.23 -4.24
C PHE A 208 -23.78 5.62 -3.89
N THR A 209 -23.11 5.71 -2.74
CA THR A 209 -22.46 6.92 -2.22
C THR A 209 -21.04 6.58 -1.81
N VAL A 210 -20.12 7.49 -2.11
CA VAL A 210 -18.70 7.40 -1.71
C VAL A 210 -18.36 8.60 -0.86
N GLU A 211 -17.76 8.34 0.30
CA GLU A 211 -17.12 9.36 1.12
C GLU A 211 -15.63 9.02 1.31
N THR A 212 -14.81 10.05 1.44
CA THR A 212 -13.38 9.94 1.72
C THR A 212 -13.02 10.85 2.88
N VAL A 213 -12.00 10.50 3.66
CA VAL A 213 -11.35 11.42 4.59
C VAL A 213 -9.94 11.72 4.07
N VAL A 214 -9.66 12.98 3.78
CA VAL A 214 -8.37 13.47 3.27
C VAL A 214 -7.84 14.52 4.24
N ASP A 215 -6.62 14.34 4.75
CA ASP A 215 -6.02 15.18 5.79
C ASP A 215 -6.96 15.38 7.01
N GLY A 216 -7.68 14.35 7.42
CA GLY A 216 -8.67 14.38 8.50
C GLY A 216 -10.02 14.99 8.14
N GLU A 217 -10.19 15.55 6.94
CA GLU A 217 -11.42 16.20 6.49
C GLU A 217 -12.29 15.27 5.65
N ARG A 218 -13.55 15.09 6.06
CA ARG A 218 -14.52 14.22 5.36
C ARG A 218 -15.12 14.93 4.15
N GLN A 219 -15.12 14.27 3.00
CA GLN A 219 -15.68 14.77 1.75
C GLN A 219 -16.55 13.71 1.09
N ARG A 220 -17.73 14.11 0.61
CA ARG A 220 -18.60 13.25 -0.20
C ARG A 220 -18.22 13.38 -1.67
N ARG A 221 -17.79 12.26 -2.27
CA ARG A 221 -17.28 12.19 -3.64
C ARG A 221 -18.37 11.82 -4.65
N LEU A 222 -19.23 10.89 -4.26
CA LEU A 222 -20.38 10.44 -5.04
C LEU A 222 -21.61 10.48 -4.15
N HIS A 223 -22.76 10.92 -4.66
CA HIS A 223 -23.97 11.11 -3.88
C HIS A 223 -25.18 10.45 -4.55
N TYR A 224 -25.70 9.40 -3.92
CA TYR A 224 -26.85 8.61 -4.37
C TYR A 224 -26.86 8.33 -5.88
N TYR A 225 -25.74 7.85 -6.41
CA TYR A 225 -25.68 7.44 -7.81
C TYR A 225 -26.58 6.22 -8.04
N GLU A 226 -27.57 6.37 -8.91
CA GLU A 226 -28.45 5.27 -9.30
C GLU A 226 -27.77 4.36 -10.32
N GLY A 227 -27.81 3.05 -10.06
CA GLY A 227 -27.13 2.06 -10.88
C GLY A 227 -27.75 1.84 -12.25
N SER A 228 -26.88 1.61 -13.23
CA SER A 228 -27.24 1.19 -14.58
C SER A 228 -27.30 -0.33 -14.74
N GLY A 229 -26.80 -1.10 -13.76
CA GLY A 229 -26.60 -2.54 -13.86
C GLY A 229 -25.30 -2.96 -14.58
N ASP A 230 -24.52 -2.01 -15.11
CA ASP A 230 -23.26 -2.25 -15.80
C ASP A 230 -22.03 -1.87 -14.95
N TRP A 231 -20.85 -2.34 -15.36
CA TRP A 231 -19.59 -1.93 -14.76
C TRP A 231 -19.16 -0.56 -15.25
N GLU A 232 -18.91 0.34 -14.31
CA GLU A 232 -18.54 1.73 -14.56
C GLU A 232 -17.28 2.09 -13.77
N THR A 233 -16.57 3.13 -14.23
CA THR A 233 -15.41 3.68 -13.52
C THR A 233 -15.73 5.10 -13.07
N PHE A 234 -15.65 5.33 -11.76
CA PHE A 234 -15.79 6.65 -11.16
C PHE A 234 -14.43 7.16 -10.74
N SER A 235 -14.09 8.39 -11.13
CA SER A 235 -12.80 9.01 -10.85
C SER A 235 -13.00 10.35 -10.15
N PHE A 236 -12.28 10.57 -9.06
CA PHE A 236 -12.40 11.77 -8.25
C PHE A 236 -11.03 12.40 -8.00
N ASN A 237 -10.93 13.71 -8.24
CA ASN A 237 -9.72 14.44 -7.89
C ASN A 237 -9.54 14.47 -6.36
N LEU A 238 -8.35 14.10 -5.91
CA LEU A 238 -7.88 14.24 -4.55
C LEU A 238 -6.93 15.44 -4.45
N SER A 239 -6.99 16.14 -3.33
CA SER A 239 -6.07 17.22 -2.99
C SER A 239 -5.76 17.14 -1.51
N GLY A 240 -4.48 17.02 -1.15
CA GLY A 240 -4.06 16.89 0.24
C GLY A 240 -2.74 16.12 0.36
N ASN A 241 -2.41 15.66 1.56
CA ASN A 241 -1.19 14.90 1.83
C ASN A 241 -1.48 13.42 2.16
N SER A 242 -2.58 13.12 2.84
CA SER A 242 -3.00 11.76 3.21
C SER A 242 -4.44 11.46 2.82
N LEU A 243 -4.69 10.20 2.44
CA LEU A 243 -6.03 9.63 2.33
C LEU A 243 -6.19 8.66 3.50
N ASP A 244 -7.04 9.02 4.45
CA ASP A 244 -7.14 8.37 5.76
C ASP A 244 -8.27 7.33 5.82
N GLU A 245 -9.37 7.59 5.09
CA GLU A 245 -10.55 6.72 5.07
C GLU A 245 -11.18 6.71 3.68
N ILE A 246 -11.64 5.54 3.26
CA ILE A 246 -12.64 5.39 2.19
C ILE A 246 -13.87 4.72 2.80
N LYS A 247 -15.04 5.31 2.55
CA LYS A 247 -16.32 4.81 3.02
C LYS A 247 -17.27 4.59 1.85
N LEU A 248 -17.72 3.34 1.73
CA LEU A 248 -18.68 2.87 0.73
C LEU A 248 -20.05 2.80 1.38
N ILE A 249 -21.05 3.40 0.75
CA ILE A 249 -22.41 3.51 1.30
C ILE A 249 -23.42 3.09 0.25
N ILE A 250 -24.33 2.21 0.63
CA ILE A 250 -25.54 1.89 -0.13
C ILE A 250 -26.73 2.37 0.70
N SER A 251 -27.58 3.21 0.11
CA SER A 251 -28.68 3.84 0.85
C SER A 251 -29.67 4.50 -0.08
N GLU A 252 -30.92 4.57 0.35
CA GLU A 252 -32.01 5.20 -0.40
C GLU A 252 -31.87 6.73 -0.44
N PRO A 253 -32.08 7.41 -1.58
CA PRO A 253 -32.10 8.88 -1.66
C PRO A 253 -33.29 9.50 -0.91
N ASP A 254 -34.46 8.85 -0.93
CA ASP A 254 -35.70 9.29 -0.30
C ASP A 254 -36.59 8.10 0.12
N ASP A 255 -37.76 8.41 0.69
CA ASP A 255 -38.70 7.43 1.25
C ASP A 255 -39.58 6.73 0.20
N LEU A 256 -39.41 7.01 -1.10
CA LEU A 256 -40.31 6.54 -2.17
C LEU A 256 -39.84 5.27 -2.88
N ASN A 257 -38.83 4.60 -2.31
CA ASN A 257 -38.05 3.64 -3.04
C ASN A 257 -38.64 2.23 -3.09
N VAL A 258 -38.43 1.54 -4.22
CA VAL A 258 -39.17 0.33 -4.63
C VAL A 258 -38.31 -0.93 -4.76
N ALA A 259 -36.98 -0.83 -4.59
CA ALA A 259 -36.12 -1.99 -4.66
C ALA A 259 -36.27 -2.86 -3.41
N GLN A 260 -36.48 -4.16 -3.60
CA GLN A 260 -36.51 -5.13 -2.52
C GLN A 260 -35.12 -5.34 -1.91
N THR A 261 -34.09 -5.30 -2.74
CA THR A 261 -32.70 -5.53 -2.35
C THR A 261 -31.85 -4.49 -3.04
N TYR A 262 -30.91 -3.91 -2.29
CA TYR A 262 -29.91 -3.00 -2.83
C TYR A 262 -28.57 -3.71 -2.94
N THR A 263 -27.92 -3.61 -4.09
CA THR A 263 -26.68 -4.35 -4.37
C THR A 263 -25.68 -3.48 -5.12
N VAL A 264 -24.42 -3.51 -4.66
CA VAL A 264 -23.27 -2.92 -5.34
C VAL A 264 -22.11 -3.89 -5.35
N TYR A 265 -21.41 -3.95 -6.48
CA TYR A 265 -20.23 -4.75 -6.69
C TYR A 265 -19.00 -3.88 -6.92
N PHE A 266 -17.85 -4.32 -6.43
CA PHE A 266 -16.57 -3.62 -6.57
C PHE A 266 -15.51 -4.57 -7.12
N ASP A 267 -14.81 -4.15 -8.18
CA ASP A 267 -13.67 -4.88 -8.76
C ASP A 267 -12.36 -4.36 -8.15
N TRP A 268 -12.14 -3.04 -8.18
CA TRP A 268 -10.95 -2.45 -7.58
C TRP A 268 -11.17 -0.99 -7.16
N ILE A 269 -10.26 -0.51 -6.32
CA ILE A 269 -10.07 0.90 -5.97
C ILE A 269 -8.59 1.24 -6.14
N LYS A 270 -8.29 2.32 -6.87
CA LYS A 270 -6.93 2.72 -7.24
C LYS A 270 -6.69 4.20 -6.97
N LEU A 271 -5.43 4.53 -6.69
CA LEU A 271 -4.89 5.88 -6.84
C LEU A 271 -4.14 5.95 -8.17
N GLU A 272 -4.50 6.90 -9.01
CA GLU A 272 -3.85 7.09 -10.31
C GLU A 272 -2.86 8.26 -10.25
N MET A 273 -1.75 8.08 -10.96
CA MET A 273 -0.69 9.07 -11.03
C MET A 273 -1.08 10.33 -11.79
N ILE A 274 -0.37 11.42 -11.46
CA ILE A 274 -0.33 12.62 -12.29
C ILE A 274 0.33 12.26 -13.63
N GLN A 275 -0.41 12.37 -14.72
CA GLN A 275 0.17 12.28 -16.06
C GLN A 275 0.59 13.68 -16.50
N ASP A 276 1.88 13.99 -16.32
CA ASP A 276 2.53 15.17 -16.94
C ASP A 276 2.74 14.97 -18.45
#